data_AF-A0A432TCG6-F1
#
_entry.id   AF-A0A432TCG6-F1
#
_cell.length_a   1.000
_cell.length_b   1.000
_cell.length_c   1.000
_cell.angle_alpha   90.00
_cell.angle_beta   90.00
_cell.angle_gamma   90.00
#
_symmetry.space_group_name_H-M   'P 1'
#
loop_
_entity.id
_entity.type
_entity.pdbx_description
1 polymer ?
#
loop_
_entity_poly.entity_id
_entity_poly.type
_entity_poly.pdbx_seq_one_letter_code
_entity_poly.pdbx_strand_id
1 'polypeptide(L)'
;MKIPYKSFYLLVIASLLMIACGSTHTKKNTPITDNQGSFIFTVKDTDFFGIETAADRYAYNYSVDWGDGGHDSNVTEGITHDYEKKGTYTININGKFPKLKRCYTVLPAPSVEISSIEQWGDIEWKDMSNMF
;
A
#
# COMPACT_ATOMS: atom_id res chain seq x y z
N MET A 1 -48.22 -32.83 5.76
CA MET A 1 -49.35 -32.32 4.95
C MET A 1 -49.62 -30.89 5.39
N LYS A 2 -49.48 -29.92 4.48
CA LYS A 2 -49.57 -28.47 4.70
C LYS A 2 -51.03 -28.02 4.80
N ILE A 3 -51.33 -27.04 5.67
CA ILE A 3 -52.53 -26.21 5.57
C ILE A 3 -52.11 -24.72 5.78
N PRO A 4 -52.68 -23.75 5.05
CA PRO A 4 -52.00 -22.51 4.64
C PRO A 4 -52.57 -21.23 5.27
N TYR A 5 -51.80 -20.14 5.23
CA TYR A 5 -52.29 -18.78 5.46
C TYR A 5 -52.32 -17.98 4.14
N LYS A 6 -53.52 -17.50 3.80
CA LYS A 6 -53.82 -16.48 2.78
C LYS A 6 -53.82 -15.08 3.43
N SER A 7 -53.26 -14.09 2.75
CA SER A 7 -53.72 -12.68 2.62
C SER A 7 -52.53 -11.85 2.11
N PHE A 8 -52.42 -11.52 0.83
CA PHE A 8 -53.08 -10.41 0.10
C PHE A 8 -52.87 -9.04 0.76
N TYR A 9 -51.81 -8.33 0.35
CA TYR A 9 -51.80 -6.88 0.28
C TYR A 9 -50.95 -6.44 -0.92
N LEU A 10 -51.63 -5.84 -1.88
CA LEU A 10 -51.09 -5.13 -3.03
C LEU A 10 -51.43 -3.65 -2.79
N LEU A 11 -50.45 -2.80 -2.60
CA LEU A 11 -50.61 -1.34 -2.64
C LEU A 11 -49.35 -0.74 -3.28
N VAL A 12 -49.54 -0.27 -4.52
CA VAL A 12 -48.62 0.55 -5.29
C VAL A 12 -48.96 2.01 -4.98
N ILE A 13 -48.02 2.83 -4.49
CA ILE A 13 -47.95 4.24 -4.91
C ILE A 13 -46.61 4.93 -4.62
N ALA A 14 -46.17 5.63 -5.66
CA ALA A 14 -45.54 6.95 -5.69
C ALA A 14 -44.08 7.12 -5.22
N SER A 15 -43.23 7.26 -6.24
CA SER A 15 -41.96 7.97 -6.24
C SER A 15 -42.02 9.33 -5.54
N LEU A 16 -41.09 9.58 -4.61
CA LEU A 16 -40.59 10.92 -4.30
C LEU A 16 -39.06 10.88 -4.34
N LEU A 17 -38.50 11.52 -5.36
CA LEU A 17 -37.07 11.81 -5.45
C LEU A 17 -36.76 12.90 -4.41
N MET A 18 -35.97 12.57 -3.39
CA MET A 18 -35.23 13.55 -2.62
C MET A 18 -33.75 13.25 -2.82
N ILE A 19 -33.11 14.10 -3.62
CA ILE A 19 -31.66 14.21 -3.70
C ILE A 19 -31.19 14.68 -2.31
N ALA A 20 -30.68 13.75 -1.51
CA ALA A 20 -29.79 14.08 -0.42
C ALA A 20 -28.35 13.87 -0.91
N CYS A 21 -27.79 14.95 -1.47
CA CYS A 21 -26.34 15.10 -1.53
C CYS A 21 -25.85 15.21 -0.09
N GLY A 22 -25.17 14.18 0.38
CA GLY A 22 -24.68 14.11 1.74
C GLY A 22 -23.92 12.80 1.92
N SER A 23 -22.76 12.68 1.28
CA SER A 23 -21.78 11.68 1.73
C SER A 23 -21.29 12.12 3.11
N THR A 24 -21.99 11.71 4.16
CA THR A 24 -21.42 11.69 5.49
C THR A 24 -20.41 10.54 5.50
N HIS A 25 -19.15 10.86 5.24
CA HIS A 25 -18.05 9.98 5.61
C HIS A 25 -17.98 9.93 7.14
N THR A 26 -18.85 9.13 7.75
CA THR A 26 -18.61 8.62 9.09
C THR A 26 -17.39 7.72 8.95
N LYS A 27 -16.21 8.23 9.32
CA LYS A 27 -15.05 7.37 9.59
C LYS A 27 -15.50 6.38 10.67
N LYS A 28 -15.81 5.15 10.26
CA LYS A 28 -15.87 4.04 11.21
C LYS A 28 -14.47 3.93 11.81
N ASN A 29 -14.38 3.93 13.13
CA ASN A 29 -13.16 3.54 13.83
C ASN A 29 -12.96 2.03 13.62
N THR A 30 -12.51 1.67 12.43
CA THR A 30 -11.78 0.44 12.13
C THR A 30 -10.35 0.67 12.60
N PRO A 31 -9.61 -0.33 13.11
CA PRO A 31 -8.15 -0.22 13.16
C PRO A 31 -7.67 0.25 11.78
N ILE A 32 -7.10 1.45 11.72
CA ILE A 32 -6.63 2.03 10.47
C ILE A 32 -5.40 1.20 10.06
N THR A 33 -5.58 0.19 9.22
CA THR A 33 -4.57 -0.20 8.23
C THR A 33 -5.02 0.35 6.89
N ASP A 34 -5.09 1.68 6.79
CA ASP A 34 -5.35 2.37 5.54
C ASP A 34 -4.08 2.36 4.69
N ASN A 35 -3.84 1.21 4.09
CA ASN A 35 -2.79 1.02 3.10
C ASN A 35 -3.20 1.56 1.72
N GLN A 36 -4.33 2.28 1.56
CA GLN A 36 -4.85 2.67 0.24
C GLN A 36 -3.90 3.60 -0.52
N GLY A 37 -3.07 4.38 0.17
CA GLY A 37 -2.04 5.23 -0.44
C GLY A 37 -0.67 4.56 -0.59
N SER A 38 -0.48 3.37 -0.02
CA SER A 38 0.82 2.72 0.01
C SER A 38 1.23 2.12 -1.33
N PHE A 39 2.51 2.24 -1.66
CA PHE A 39 3.15 1.38 -2.64
C PHE A 39 3.51 0.05 -1.98
N ILE A 40 2.97 -1.05 -2.51
CA ILE A 40 3.11 -2.39 -1.95
C ILE A 40 3.70 -3.29 -3.03
N PHE A 41 4.82 -3.92 -2.69
CA PHE A 41 5.54 -4.80 -3.59
C PHE A 41 6.17 -5.97 -2.83
N THR A 42 6.45 -7.06 -3.53
CA THR A 42 7.08 -8.26 -2.96
C THR A 42 8.47 -8.49 -3.52
N VAL A 43 9.40 -8.85 -2.64
CA VAL A 43 10.73 -9.37 -2.97
C VAL A 43 10.83 -10.84 -2.56
N LYS A 44 11.60 -11.63 -3.30
CA LYS A 44 11.71 -13.09 -3.09
C LYS A 44 13.16 -13.51 -3.02
N ASP A 45 13.37 -14.63 -2.35
CA ASP A 45 14.67 -15.30 -2.23
C ASP A 45 15.78 -14.32 -1.81
N THR A 46 15.51 -13.54 -0.75
CA THR A 46 16.47 -12.61 -0.17
C THR A 46 16.40 -12.61 1.35
N ASP A 47 17.51 -12.31 2.00
CA ASP A 47 17.65 -11.93 3.41
C ASP A 47 18.08 -10.47 3.56
N PHE A 48 18.08 -9.69 2.48
CA PHE A 48 18.46 -8.28 2.45
C PHE A 48 17.59 -7.48 1.48
N PHE A 49 17.20 -6.25 1.82
CA PHE A 49 16.67 -5.30 0.84
C PHE A 49 17.13 -3.87 1.11
N GLY A 50 17.45 -3.15 0.04
CA GLY A 50 17.87 -1.75 0.08
C GLY A 50 16.95 -0.87 -0.74
N ILE A 51 16.55 0.25 -0.14
CA ILE A 51 15.82 1.33 -0.81
C ILE A 51 16.82 2.44 -1.10
N GLU A 52 17.10 2.69 -2.37
CA GLU A 52 17.87 3.86 -2.79
C GLU A 52 16.97 5.01 -3.22
N THR A 53 17.37 6.22 -2.84
CA THR A 53 16.63 7.46 -3.12
C THR A 53 17.43 8.41 -4.02
N ALA A 54 16.76 9.42 -4.55
CA ALA A 54 17.37 10.56 -5.23
C ALA A 54 17.29 11.80 -4.35
N ALA A 55 17.77 11.71 -3.10
CA ALA A 55 17.69 12.82 -2.15
C ALA A 55 18.40 14.10 -2.64
N ASP A 56 19.32 13.98 -3.61
CA ASP A 56 19.94 15.08 -4.34
C ASP A 56 18.96 15.84 -5.27
N ARG A 57 17.83 15.25 -5.64
CA ARG A 57 16.86 15.79 -6.60
C ARG A 57 15.44 15.95 -6.05
N TYR A 58 15.07 15.12 -5.09
CA TYR A 58 13.72 15.10 -4.53
C TYR A 58 13.76 15.03 -3.01
N ALA A 59 12.76 15.62 -2.36
CA ALA A 59 12.58 15.50 -0.92
C ALA A 59 11.79 14.23 -0.59
N TYR A 60 12.27 13.49 0.39
CA TYR A 60 11.67 12.26 0.91
C TYR A 60 11.21 12.48 2.35
N ASN A 61 10.09 11.86 2.71
CA ASN A 61 9.64 11.67 4.09
C ASN A 61 8.63 10.52 4.07
N TYR A 62 9.12 9.32 4.31
CA TYR A 62 8.34 8.09 4.15
C TYR A 62 8.53 7.16 5.34
N SER A 63 7.64 6.18 5.42
CA SER A 63 7.76 5.04 6.32
C SER A 63 7.74 3.75 5.52
N VAL A 64 8.36 2.72 6.08
CA VAL A 64 8.53 1.39 5.48
C VAL A 64 8.12 0.35 6.51
N ASP A 65 7.20 -0.53 6.15
CA ASP A 65 6.99 -1.81 6.82
C ASP A 65 7.65 -2.89 5.96
N TRP A 66 8.59 -3.63 6.55
CA TRP A 66 9.42 -4.61 5.87
C TRP A 66 8.74 -5.98 5.73
N GLY A 67 7.57 -6.18 6.36
CA GLY A 67 6.80 -7.42 6.26
C GLY A 67 7.30 -8.56 7.15
N ASP A 68 8.30 -8.31 8.00
CA ASP A 68 8.82 -9.23 9.03
C ASP A 68 8.55 -8.73 10.47
N GLY A 69 7.85 -7.60 10.61
CA GLY A 69 7.63 -6.91 11.88
C GLY A 69 8.57 -5.74 12.12
N GLY A 70 9.62 -5.56 11.30
CA GLY A 70 10.46 -4.37 11.27
C GLY A 70 9.75 -3.18 10.63
N HIS A 71 9.99 -1.98 11.16
CA HIS A 71 9.41 -0.74 10.65
C HIS A 71 10.33 0.46 10.84
N ASP A 72 10.36 1.33 9.83
CA ASP A 72 11.05 2.61 9.87
C ASP A 72 10.09 3.77 9.53
N SER A 73 10.26 4.90 10.19
CA SER A 73 9.43 6.08 9.99
C SER A 73 10.26 7.36 9.91
N ASN A 74 9.71 8.38 9.25
CA ASN A 74 10.37 9.67 9.02
C ASN A 74 11.70 9.52 8.25
N VAL A 75 11.80 8.54 7.35
CA VAL A 75 12.98 8.30 6.54
C VAL A 75 13.08 9.36 5.45
N THR A 76 14.24 10.01 5.33
CA THR A 76 14.49 11.09 4.36
C THR A 76 15.55 10.75 3.32
N GLU A 77 16.20 9.60 3.44
CA GLU A 77 17.29 9.14 2.56
C GLU A 77 17.10 7.66 2.22
N GLY A 78 18.11 7.02 1.61
CA GLY A 78 18.11 5.57 1.40
C GLY A 78 18.27 4.80 2.71
N ILE A 79 17.70 3.61 2.77
CA ILE A 79 17.73 2.73 3.95
C ILE A 79 17.85 1.27 3.53
N THR A 80 18.45 0.45 4.37
CA THR A 80 18.63 -0.99 4.17
C THR A 80 18.03 -1.77 5.33
N HIS A 81 17.59 -2.99 5.06
CA HIS A 81 17.06 -3.91 6.06
C HIS A 81 17.61 -5.31 5.84
N ASP A 82 18.05 -5.93 6.93
CA ASP A 82 18.49 -7.32 7.01
C ASP A 82 17.38 -8.16 7.64
N TYR A 83 17.00 -9.24 6.98
CA TYR A 83 16.06 -10.21 7.50
C TYR A 83 16.80 -11.35 8.20
N GLU A 84 16.22 -11.90 9.28
CA GLU A 84 16.85 -13.01 10.01
C GLU A 84 17.04 -14.28 9.16
N LYS A 85 16.22 -14.46 8.11
CA LYS A 85 16.21 -15.64 7.24
C LYS A 85 15.99 -15.22 5.80
N LYS A 86 16.51 -16.00 4.86
CA LYS A 86 16.19 -15.84 3.44
C LYS A 86 14.72 -16.20 3.19
N GLY A 87 13.97 -15.33 2.53
CA GLY A 87 12.52 -15.48 2.44
C GLY A 87 11.85 -14.69 1.32
N THR A 88 10.54 -14.55 1.44
CA THR A 88 9.69 -13.71 0.60
C THR A 88 9.02 -12.68 1.51
N TYR A 89 9.13 -11.41 1.15
CA TYR A 89 8.70 -10.29 1.98
C TYR A 89 7.84 -9.33 1.17
N THR A 90 6.70 -8.93 1.74
CA THR A 90 5.83 -7.89 1.17
C THR A 90 6.12 -6.59 1.89
N ILE A 91 6.70 -5.64 1.17
CA ILE A 91 7.14 -4.35 1.68
C ILE A 91 6.06 -3.33 1.37
N ASN A 92 5.75 -2.49 2.36
CA ASN A 92 4.79 -1.40 2.24
C ASN A 92 5.50 -0.07 2.49
N ILE A 93 5.47 0.81 1.50
CA ILE A 93 5.99 2.17 1.58
C ILE A 93 4.82 3.16 1.53
N ASN A 94 4.80 4.09 2.48
CA ASN A 94 3.83 5.18 2.52
C ASN A 94 4.49 6.52 2.82
N GLY A 95 3.84 7.61 2.39
CA GLY A 95 4.34 8.97 2.56
C GLY A 95 4.97 9.54 1.29
N LYS A 96 5.85 10.53 1.45
CA LYS A 96 6.47 11.25 0.34
C LYS A 96 7.66 10.44 -0.21
N PHE A 97 7.39 9.70 -1.28
CA PHE A 97 8.37 8.80 -1.90
C PHE A 97 8.39 8.95 -3.43
N PRO A 98 8.95 10.04 -3.97
CA PRO A 98 8.76 10.45 -5.37
C PRO A 98 9.54 9.62 -6.40
N LYS A 99 10.52 8.80 -5.97
CA LYS A 99 11.30 7.94 -6.86
C LYS A 99 11.90 6.77 -6.07
N LEU A 100 11.76 5.57 -6.61
CA LEU A 100 12.56 4.41 -6.23
C LEU A 100 13.72 4.27 -7.22
N LYS A 101 14.94 4.10 -6.70
CA LYS A 101 16.07 3.65 -7.51
C LYS A 101 16.39 2.20 -7.16
N ARG A 102 16.74 1.41 -8.18
CA ARG A 102 17.34 0.09 -7.95
C ARG A 102 18.63 0.27 -7.13
N CYS A 103 18.82 -0.61 -6.14
CA CYS A 103 19.98 -0.59 -5.27
C CYS A 103 21.24 -1.07 -6.02
N TYR A 104 22.28 -0.23 -6.11
CA TYR A 104 23.58 -0.56 -6.72
C TYR A 104 24.77 -0.30 -5.79
N THR A 105 24.58 0.45 -4.71
CA THR A 105 25.69 1.12 -4.01
C THR A 105 26.17 0.42 -2.75
N VAL A 106 25.40 -0.51 -2.19
CA VAL A 106 25.85 -1.41 -1.13
C VAL A 106 26.42 -2.68 -1.77
N LEU A 107 27.74 -2.83 -1.75
CA LEU A 107 28.41 -4.09 -2.05
C LEU A 107 28.74 -4.80 -0.72
N PRO A 108 28.54 -6.12 -0.61
CA PRO A 108 28.11 -7.06 -1.63
C PRO A 108 26.59 -7.32 -1.55
N ALA A 109 25.72 -6.32 -1.75
CA ALA A 109 24.29 -6.61 -1.80
C ALA A 109 23.96 -7.28 -3.15
N PRO A 110 23.31 -8.45 -3.15
CA PRO A 110 22.71 -8.97 -4.36
C PRO A 110 21.74 -7.92 -4.93
N SER A 111 21.66 -7.80 -6.26
CA SER A 111 20.66 -6.97 -6.92
C SER A 111 19.28 -7.60 -6.72
N VAL A 112 18.70 -7.41 -5.55
CA VAL A 112 17.36 -7.91 -5.23
C VAL A 112 16.37 -7.06 -5.99
N GLU A 113 15.66 -7.69 -6.90
CA GLU A 113 14.66 -7.06 -7.75
C GLU A 113 13.26 -7.20 -7.14
N ILE A 114 12.39 -6.25 -7.47
CA ILE A 114 10.96 -6.36 -7.16
C ILE A 114 10.39 -7.52 -7.98
N SER A 115 9.86 -8.53 -7.30
CA SER A 115 9.30 -9.73 -7.92
C SER A 115 7.85 -9.53 -8.36
N SER A 116 7.07 -8.75 -7.61
CA SER A 116 5.70 -8.36 -7.96
C SER A 116 5.33 -7.04 -7.32
N ILE A 117 4.40 -6.32 -7.94
CA ILE A 117 3.76 -5.13 -7.38
C ILE A 117 2.33 -5.51 -7.09
N GLU A 118 1.94 -5.46 -5.82
CA GLU A 118 0.57 -5.73 -5.40
C GLU A 118 -0.29 -4.47 -5.45
N GLN A 119 0.31 -3.30 -5.21
CA GLN A 119 -0.40 -2.02 -5.21
C GLN A 119 0.52 -0.85 -5.56
N TRP A 120 0.10 0.01 -6.49
CA TRP A 120 0.83 1.23 -6.83
C TRP A 120 0.65 2.38 -5.82
N GLY A 121 -0.45 2.37 -5.07
CA GLY A 121 -0.80 3.43 -4.13
C GLY A 121 -1.18 4.73 -4.83
N ASP A 122 -1.15 5.83 -4.06
CA ASP A 122 -1.36 7.20 -4.54
C ASP A 122 -0.07 8.03 -4.54
N ILE A 123 1.09 7.34 -4.48
CA ILE A 123 2.41 7.97 -4.53
C ILE A 123 2.53 8.82 -5.79
N GLU A 124 2.87 10.10 -5.60
CA GLU A 124 3.21 11.02 -6.69
C GLU A 124 4.61 10.72 -7.25
N TRP A 125 4.72 9.69 -8.09
CA TRP A 125 5.96 9.36 -8.79
C TRP A 125 6.40 10.52 -9.69
N LYS A 126 7.60 11.05 -9.43
CA LYS A 126 8.23 12.09 -10.27
C LYS A 126 9.11 11.48 -11.35
N ASP A 127 9.65 10.29 -11.11
CA ASP A 127 10.57 9.63 -12.04
C ASP A 127 10.66 8.11 -11.74
N MET A 128 10.37 7.30 -12.76
CA MET A 128 10.37 5.84 -12.71
C MET A 128 11.59 5.21 -13.41
N SER A 129 12.53 6.03 -13.88
CA SER A 129 13.73 5.54 -14.56
C SER A 129 14.62 4.74 -13.61
N ASN A 130 15.06 3.56 -14.08
CA ASN A 130 15.91 2.61 -13.35
C ASN A 130 15.28 2.05 -12.06
N MET A 131 13.96 1.91 -12.03
CA MET A 131 13.24 1.26 -10.92
C MET A 131 13.25 -0.27 -11.03
N PHE A 132 13.33 -0.81 -12.25
CA PHE A 132 13.41 -2.24 -12.57
C PHE A 132 14.74 -2.53 -13.28
#